data_AF-A0A936FKY1-F1
#
_entry.id   AF-A0A936FKY1-F1
#
_cell.length_a   1.000
_cell.length_b   1.000
_cell.length_c   1.000
_cell.angle_alpha   90.00
_cell.angle_beta   90.00
_cell.angle_gamma   90.00
#
_symmetry.space_group_name_H-M   'P 1'
#
loop_
_entity.id
_entity.type
_entity.pdbx_description
1 polymer ?
#
loop_
_entity_poly.entity_id
_entity_poly.type
_entity_poly.pdbx_seq_one_letter_code
_entity_poly.pdbx_strand_id
1 'polypeptide(L)'
;MGSGARTLRGVELMHALPAPCRSGFSRDAALPSAPSRLKPLLHGNEAASPPAPSRLKPLLHGNEAASRPAPSRLKPLPHGVAAYRARQRGIALIAVLWLTILLTVIASSFAFSMRSEALAARNALSLAQARAAADGAVERTAFELQRPRNLPEVWNADGQLRAWQDGDIAIVVSAVDEAAKIDLNAGAEPLLKGLFTVVGGLDDEAGQRLADAIVDWRDADELRRPNGAEAPEYRAANRSYRPSNSPFETVGEVQRVLGMTPALFARIGGQLTVYSRQPGVNSATASRAVLLSIPGVSAEQVDAFLALRQEALQGKQPLPLLPQAQVFRAGTVPVWAIRAEARAPDGVTFVRDAVLRASTNPMQPVVAYSWQDGVLSSPPETSAGIPAPPSNGTGNR
;
A
#
# COMPACT_ATOMS: atom_id res chain seq x y z
N MET A 1 -44.67 22.68 -64.32
CA MET A 1 -45.61 23.80 -64.15
C MET A 1 -45.91 23.86 -62.65
N GLY A 2 -45.17 24.65 -61.86
CA GLY A 2 -45.50 26.03 -61.46
C GLY A 2 -46.48 25.98 -60.27
N SER A 3 -46.40 26.74 -59.18
CA SER A 3 -45.60 27.88 -58.73
C SER A 3 -46.06 28.21 -57.29
N GLY A 4 -45.23 28.90 -56.50
CA GLY A 4 -45.65 29.74 -55.35
C GLY A 4 -45.51 29.09 -53.97
N ALA A 5 -44.43 29.32 -53.21
CA ALA A 5 -43.98 30.56 -52.57
C ALA A 5 -45.01 31.19 -51.59
N ARG A 6 -44.75 31.04 -50.28
CA ARG A 6 -45.21 31.98 -49.25
C ARG A 6 -44.13 32.22 -48.20
N THR A 7 -43.76 33.49 -48.13
CA THR A 7 -42.80 34.18 -47.28
C THR A 7 -43.48 34.62 -45.97
N LEU A 8 -42.83 34.47 -44.81
CA LEU A 8 -43.02 35.30 -43.60
C LEU A 8 -41.68 35.29 -42.83
N ARG A 9 -40.87 36.34 -42.99
CA ARG A 9 -40.71 37.52 -42.10
C ARG A 9 -39.90 37.22 -40.84
N GLY A 10 -38.68 37.75 -40.83
CA GLY A 10 -37.82 37.84 -39.67
C GLY A 10 -38.23 38.96 -38.71
N VAL A 11 -37.74 38.84 -37.49
CA VAL A 11 -37.64 39.90 -36.48
C VAL A 11 -36.30 39.70 -35.76
N GLU A 12 -35.35 40.60 -36.03
CA GLU A 12 -34.20 40.88 -35.18
C GLU A 12 -34.66 41.69 -33.96
N LEU A 13 -34.11 41.38 -32.77
CA LEU A 13 -34.08 42.32 -31.64
C LEU A 13 -32.85 42.05 -30.77
N MET A 14 -32.00 43.08 -30.69
CA MET A 14 -30.80 43.21 -29.86
C MET A 14 -31.14 43.39 -28.36
N HIS A 15 -30.09 43.20 -27.54
CA HIS A 15 -29.86 43.66 -26.16
C HIS A 15 -30.44 42.82 -24.99
N ALA A 16 -29.56 42.18 -24.21
CA ALA A 16 -28.93 42.77 -23.00
C ALA A 16 -28.34 41.68 -22.07
N LEU A 17 -27.08 41.86 -21.67
CA LEU A 17 -26.42 41.17 -20.56
C LEU A 17 -27.07 41.52 -19.21
N PRO A 18 -26.95 40.64 -18.20
CA PRO A 18 -26.64 41.12 -16.86
C PRO A 18 -25.45 40.40 -16.20
N ALA A 19 -24.62 41.23 -15.57
CA ALA A 19 -23.48 40.89 -14.71
C ALA A 19 -23.96 40.53 -13.28
N PRO A 20 -23.07 40.04 -12.38
CA PRO A 20 -23.43 39.17 -11.26
C PRO A 20 -23.74 39.92 -9.96
N CYS A 21 -24.62 39.32 -9.14
CA CYS A 21 -24.93 39.80 -7.79
C CYS A 21 -23.87 39.37 -6.76
N ARG A 22 -23.34 40.38 -6.04
CA ARG A 22 -22.57 40.30 -4.79
C ARG A 22 -23.51 40.22 -3.58
N SER A 23 -23.20 39.34 -2.64
CA SER A 23 -23.28 39.53 -1.18
C SER A 23 -22.46 38.39 -0.56
N GLY A 24 -21.59 38.51 0.44
CA GLY A 24 -21.37 39.55 1.43
C GLY A 24 -21.50 38.93 2.82
N PHE A 25 -20.51 38.15 3.28
CA PHE A 25 -20.33 37.84 4.71
C PHE A 25 -18.86 37.64 5.08
N SER A 26 -18.53 38.11 6.28
CA SER A 26 -17.21 38.56 6.76
C SER A 26 -16.48 37.52 7.61
N ARG A 27 -15.14 37.52 7.45
CA ARG A 27 -14.02 37.25 8.38
C ARG A 27 -14.28 36.55 9.74
N ASP A 28 -13.61 35.41 9.97
CA ASP A 28 -12.40 35.27 10.85
C ASP A 28 -12.20 33.80 11.27
N ALA A 29 -11.11 33.17 10.82
CA ALA A 29 -10.36 32.15 11.56
C ALA A 29 -9.12 31.73 10.75
N ALA A 30 -7.95 31.96 11.33
CA ALA A 30 -6.64 31.77 10.73
C ALA A 30 -6.23 30.29 10.60
N LEU A 31 -5.59 29.96 9.47
CA LEU A 31 -4.82 28.73 9.27
C LEU A 31 -3.33 29.11 9.09
N PRO A 32 -2.38 28.40 9.74
CA PRO A 32 -0.97 28.71 9.67
C PRO A 32 -0.31 28.24 8.36
N SER A 33 0.55 29.10 7.85
CA SER A 33 1.37 28.98 6.64
C SER A 33 2.52 27.98 6.74
N ALA A 34 2.84 27.37 5.60
CA ALA A 34 3.94 26.45 5.33
C ALA A 34 5.34 26.95 5.76
N PRO A 35 6.29 26.05 6.10
CA PRO A 35 7.67 26.43 6.32
C PRO A 35 8.48 26.55 5.03
N SER A 36 9.21 27.65 4.99
CA SER A 36 10.05 28.17 3.91
C SER A 36 11.32 27.35 3.66
N ARG A 37 11.70 27.31 2.37
CA ARG A 37 13.01 26.88 1.87
C ARG A 37 14.15 27.68 2.52
N LEU A 38 15.10 26.98 3.14
CA LEU A 38 16.38 27.56 3.56
C LEU A 38 17.44 27.31 2.47
N LYS A 39 17.98 28.41 1.93
CA LYS A 39 19.22 28.44 1.13
C LYS A 39 20.42 28.40 2.10
N PRO A 40 21.50 27.66 1.80
CA PRO A 40 22.73 27.74 2.58
C PRO A 40 23.57 28.96 2.15
N LEU A 41 23.99 29.75 3.14
CA LEU A 41 25.03 30.79 3.02
C LEU A 41 26.41 30.11 3.10
N LEU A 42 27.17 30.19 2.01
CA LEU A 42 28.61 29.92 2.00
C LEU A 42 29.33 31.14 2.58
N HIS A 43 29.95 31.01 3.75
CA HIS A 43 31.08 31.83 4.19
C HIS A 43 32.17 30.89 4.71
N GLY A 44 33.37 31.08 4.17
CA GLY A 44 34.52 30.24 4.44
C GLY A 44 35.02 30.35 5.87
N ASN A 45 35.62 29.26 6.33
CA ASN A 45 36.77 29.34 7.21
C ASN A 45 37.65 28.14 6.93
N GLU A 46 38.85 28.43 6.44
CA GLU A 46 39.98 27.52 6.33
C GLU A 46 40.32 26.94 7.71
N ALA A 47 40.38 25.62 7.81
CA ALA A 47 41.05 24.93 8.91
C ALA A 47 42.11 24.03 8.29
N ALA A 48 43.36 24.41 8.56
CA ALA A 48 44.58 23.85 8.02
C ALA A 48 44.84 22.39 8.43
N SER A 49 45.42 21.63 7.49
CA SER A 49 45.96 20.28 7.67
C SER A 49 47.08 20.22 8.73
N PRO A 50 47.23 19.09 9.45
CA PRO A 50 48.41 18.84 10.29
C PRO A 50 49.61 18.34 9.45
N PRO A 51 50.86 18.74 9.74
CA PRO A 51 52.03 18.18 9.08
C PRO A 51 52.57 16.90 9.76
N ALA A 52 53.21 16.07 8.94
CA ALA A 52 53.85 14.79 9.24
C ALA A 52 55.13 14.91 10.12
N PRO A 53 55.58 13.82 10.77
CA PRO A 53 56.73 13.88 11.68
C PRO A 53 58.07 13.78 10.95
N SER A 54 58.98 14.72 11.23
CA SER A 54 60.36 14.72 10.75
C SER A 54 61.30 14.01 11.73
N ARG A 55 62.09 13.09 11.16
CA ARG A 55 63.22 12.37 11.77
C ARG A 55 64.32 13.34 12.19
N LEU A 56 64.90 13.13 13.37
CA LEU A 56 66.21 13.67 13.74
C LEU A 56 67.15 12.54 14.20
N LYS A 57 68.37 12.59 13.69
CA LYS A 57 69.54 11.77 14.03
C LYS A 57 70.77 12.70 14.12
N PRO A 58 71.90 12.25 14.69
CA PRO A 58 72.53 12.88 15.85
C PRO A 58 73.77 13.70 15.49
N LEU A 59 74.19 14.57 16.40
CA LEU A 59 75.54 15.16 16.37
C LEU A 59 76.18 15.11 17.76
N LEU A 60 77.45 14.72 17.72
CA LEU A 60 78.39 14.46 18.80
C LEU A 60 79.05 15.73 19.33
N HIS A 61 79.60 15.58 20.54
CA HIS A 61 80.80 16.21 21.15
C HIS A 61 80.54 17.16 22.32
N GLY A 62 81.20 16.85 23.44
CA GLY A 62 81.29 17.70 24.62
C GLY A 62 81.76 16.91 25.83
N ASN A 63 83.04 16.53 25.83
CA ASN A 63 83.75 15.91 26.94
C ASN A 63 84.05 16.99 27.99
N GLU A 64 83.66 16.82 29.25
CA GLU A 64 84.34 17.51 30.35
C GLU A 64 84.26 16.69 31.64
N ALA A 65 85.45 16.39 32.15
CA ALA A 65 85.70 15.66 33.36
C ALA A 65 85.66 16.60 34.56
N ALA A 66 84.95 16.24 35.63
CA ALA A 66 85.18 16.80 36.95
C ALA A 66 84.75 15.83 38.07
N SER A 67 85.76 15.13 38.59
CA SER A 67 86.06 14.96 40.02
C SER A 67 84.96 14.49 40.99
N ARG A 68 85.14 13.24 41.43
CA ARG A 68 84.54 12.63 42.64
C ARG A 68 84.93 13.41 43.90
N PRO A 69 84.07 13.37 44.93
CA PRO A 69 84.50 12.75 46.18
C PRO A 69 83.46 11.80 46.78
N ALA A 70 83.95 10.81 47.52
CA ALA A 70 83.23 9.99 48.49
C ALA A 70 84.07 9.93 49.78
N PRO A 71 83.60 9.45 50.94
CA PRO A 71 82.23 9.33 51.46
C PRO A 71 82.09 9.97 52.87
N SER A 72 80.89 10.38 53.29
CA SER A 72 80.61 10.68 54.70
C SER A 72 79.69 9.62 55.31
N ARG A 73 80.25 8.89 56.29
CA ARG A 73 79.56 7.92 57.15
C ARG A 73 78.43 8.63 57.91
N LEU A 74 77.19 8.23 57.67
CA LEU A 74 76.08 8.52 58.57
C LEU A 74 75.87 7.35 59.55
N LYS A 75 75.81 7.72 60.82
CA LYS A 75 75.55 6.90 62.01
C LYS A 75 74.22 6.15 61.91
N PRO A 76 74.12 4.87 62.31
CA PRO A 76 72.82 4.24 62.54
C PRO A 76 72.25 4.74 63.87
N LEU A 77 71.04 5.30 63.84
CA LEU A 77 70.26 5.61 65.05
C LEU A 77 69.46 4.37 65.49
N PRO A 78 69.26 4.16 66.80
CA PRO A 78 68.61 2.96 67.32
C PRO A 78 67.08 3.02 67.25
N HIS A 79 66.53 1.82 67.33
CA HIS A 79 65.14 1.37 67.26
C HIS A 79 64.08 2.24 67.94
N GLY A 80 62.88 2.22 67.35
CA GLY A 80 61.65 2.41 68.12
C GLY A 80 60.57 3.27 67.51
N VAL A 81 60.24 3.13 66.21
CA VAL A 81 58.92 3.56 65.74
C VAL A 81 58.05 2.31 65.67
N ALA A 82 57.25 2.11 66.71
CA ALA A 82 56.18 1.12 66.68
C ALA A 82 55.29 1.47 65.48
N ALA A 83 55.45 0.71 64.40
CA ALA A 83 54.52 0.77 63.29
C ALA A 83 53.15 0.41 63.86
N TYR A 84 52.27 1.40 63.99
CA TYR A 84 50.85 1.16 64.14
C TYR A 84 50.45 0.33 62.92
N ARG A 85 50.44 -1.00 63.05
CA ARG A 85 49.68 -1.86 62.14
C ARG A 85 48.23 -1.51 62.42
N ALA A 86 47.76 -0.46 61.77
CA ALA A 86 46.34 -0.17 61.65
C ALA A 86 45.72 -1.46 61.10
N ARG A 87 45.00 -2.19 61.96
CA ARG A 87 44.18 -3.33 61.56
C ARG A 87 43.23 -2.79 60.48
N GLN A 88 43.54 -3.06 59.22
CA GLN A 88 42.67 -2.72 58.10
C GLN A 88 41.37 -3.47 58.29
N ARG A 89 40.33 -2.74 58.71
CA ARG A 89 38.95 -3.23 58.71
C ARG A 89 38.56 -3.38 57.23
N GLY A 90 38.35 -4.61 56.76
CA GLY A 90 38.10 -4.98 55.35
C GLY A 90 36.80 -4.43 54.73
N ILE A 91 36.31 -3.28 55.19
CA ILE A 91 35.06 -2.64 54.76
C ILE A 91 35.25 -1.88 53.44
N ALA A 92 36.45 -1.34 53.18
CA ALA A 92 36.73 -0.58 51.96
C ALA A 92 36.52 -1.42 50.68
N LEU A 93 36.93 -2.69 50.68
CA LEU A 93 36.72 -3.60 49.55
C LEU A 93 35.23 -3.86 49.31
N ILE A 94 34.44 -4.02 50.37
CA ILE A 94 32.99 -4.23 50.29
C ILE A 94 32.33 -2.98 49.71
N ALA A 95 32.71 -1.79 50.17
CA ALA A 95 32.18 -0.53 49.64
C ALA A 95 32.50 -0.34 48.16
N VAL A 96 33.74 -0.65 47.73
CA VAL A 96 34.14 -0.61 46.32
C VAL A 96 33.37 -1.64 45.51
N LEU A 97 33.21 -2.87 46.01
CA LEU A 97 32.46 -3.91 45.31
C LEU A 97 31.00 -3.49 45.12
N TRP A 98 30.33 -2.99 46.16
CA TRP A 98 28.96 -2.48 46.05
C TRP A 98 28.85 -1.29 45.10
N LEU A 99 29.79 -0.35 45.15
CA LEU A 99 29.85 0.78 44.22
C LEU A 99 30.01 0.29 42.78
N THR A 100 30.93 -0.66 42.53
CA THR A 100 31.12 -1.23 41.20
C THR A 100 29.87 -1.94 40.69
N ILE A 101 29.21 -2.76 41.53
CA ILE A 101 27.96 -3.43 41.17
C ILE A 101 26.88 -2.40 40.78
N LEU A 102 26.70 -1.36 41.58
CA LEU A 102 25.74 -0.29 41.30
C LEU A 102 26.05 0.42 39.97
N LEU A 103 27.31 0.80 39.76
CA LEU A 103 27.73 1.44 38.51
C LEU A 103 27.54 0.50 37.31
N THR A 104 27.84 -0.79 37.46
CA THR A 104 27.61 -1.78 36.39
C THR A 104 26.14 -1.91 36.06
N VAL A 105 25.24 -1.98 37.03
CA VAL A 105 23.79 -2.06 36.79
C VAL A 105 23.29 -0.82 36.03
N ILE A 106 23.70 0.38 36.44
CA ILE A 106 23.32 1.63 35.76
C ILE A 106 23.87 1.66 34.33
N ALA A 107 25.15 1.33 34.14
CA ALA A 107 25.79 1.31 32.83
C ALA A 107 25.15 0.26 31.90
N SER A 108 24.85 -0.94 32.40
CA SER A 108 24.17 -2.00 31.65
C SER A 108 22.74 -1.60 31.28
N SER A 109 21.98 -0.99 32.19
CA SER A 109 20.63 -0.49 31.90
C SER A 109 20.65 0.58 30.80
N PHE A 110 21.60 1.53 30.88
CA PHE A 110 21.77 2.56 29.86
C PHE A 110 22.15 1.95 28.50
N ALA A 111 23.10 1.02 28.46
CA ALA A 111 23.51 0.34 27.23
C ALA A 111 22.36 -0.45 26.59
N PHE A 112 21.55 -1.14 27.40
CA PHE A 112 20.37 -1.85 26.93
C PHE A 112 19.33 -0.88 26.33
N SER A 113 19.05 0.22 27.03
CA SER A 113 18.12 1.26 26.55
C SER A 113 18.57 1.86 25.21
N MET A 114 19.85 2.27 25.12
CA MET A 114 20.41 2.83 23.88
C MET A 114 20.38 1.84 22.72
N ARG A 115 20.64 0.55 22.98
CA ARG A 115 20.55 -0.49 21.93
C ARG A 115 19.11 -0.68 21.45
N SER A 116 18.15 -0.69 22.38
CA SER A 116 16.73 -0.80 22.03
C SER A 116 16.27 0.38 21.18
N GLU A 117 16.67 1.59 21.56
CA GLU A 117 16.34 2.82 20.82
C GLU A 117 17.00 2.84 19.43
N ALA A 118 18.27 2.45 19.32
CA ALA A 118 18.96 2.34 18.04
C ALA A 118 18.32 1.31 17.10
N LEU A 119 17.86 0.17 17.63
CA LEU A 119 17.13 -0.83 16.85
C LEU A 119 15.76 -0.31 16.40
N ALA A 120 15.03 0.37 17.28
CA ALA A 120 13.74 0.98 16.94
C ALA A 120 13.90 2.06 15.85
N ALA A 121 14.91 2.92 15.96
CA ALA A 121 15.21 3.96 14.98
C ALA A 121 15.59 3.36 13.61
N ARG A 122 16.40 2.28 13.59
CA ARG A 122 16.73 1.56 12.36
C ARG A 122 15.50 0.95 11.71
N ASN A 123 14.67 0.25 12.47
CA ASN A 123 13.44 -0.35 11.95
C ASN A 123 12.46 0.70 11.41
N ALA A 124 12.35 1.86 12.08
CA ALA A 124 11.52 2.97 11.62
C ALA A 124 12.02 3.53 10.27
N LEU A 125 13.34 3.67 10.11
CA LEU A 125 13.94 4.09 8.85
C LEU A 125 13.70 3.08 7.74
N SER A 126 13.95 1.79 7.99
CA SER A 126 13.73 0.72 7.01
C SER A 126 12.26 0.62 6.58
N LEU A 127 11.32 0.79 7.52
CA LEU A 127 9.89 0.83 7.22
C LEU A 127 9.52 2.04 6.37
N ALA A 128 10.09 3.22 6.67
CA ALA A 128 9.86 4.43 5.87
C ALA A 128 10.38 4.28 4.43
N GLN A 129 11.55 3.65 4.27
CA GLN A 129 12.13 3.34 2.96
C GLN A 129 11.28 2.32 2.19
N ALA A 130 10.88 1.21 2.83
CA ALA A 130 10.01 0.21 2.21
C ALA A 130 8.66 0.82 1.81
N ARG A 131 8.08 1.68 2.65
CA ARG A 131 6.86 2.42 2.32
C ARG A 131 7.02 3.31 1.10
N ALA A 132 8.05 4.14 1.07
CA ALA A 132 8.32 5.01 -0.07
C ALA A 132 8.56 4.21 -1.36
N ALA A 133 9.26 3.08 -1.28
CA ALA A 133 9.48 2.18 -2.42
C ALA A 133 8.17 1.54 -2.92
N ALA A 134 7.28 1.09 -2.03
CA ALA A 134 5.97 0.57 -2.41
C ALA A 134 5.07 1.66 -3.05
N ASP A 135 5.10 2.87 -2.49
CA ASP A 135 4.37 4.02 -3.03
C ASP A 135 4.87 4.36 -4.46
N GLY A 136 6.19 4.41 -4.66
CA GLY A 136 6.80 4.61 -5.98
C GLY A 136 6.52 3.45 -6.94
N ALA A 137 6.42 2.22 -6.44
CA ALA A 137 6.07 1.05 -7.23
C ALA A 137 4.64 1.09 -7.76
N VAL A 138 3.69 1.62 -6.99
CA VAL A 138 2.32 1.86 -7.46
C VAL A 138 2.32 2.86 -8.62
N GLU A 139 3.01 4.00 -8.46
CA GLU A 139 3.10 5.02 -9.50
C GLU A 139 3.78 4.51 -10.78
N ARG A 140 4.88 3.76 -10.63
CA ARG A 140 5.55 3.10 -11.76
C ARG A 140 4.61 2.12 -12.46
N THR A 141 3.89 1.30 -11.70
CA THR A 141 2.94 0.33 -12.27
C THR A 141 1.85 1.05 -13.07
N ALA A 142 1.30 2.14 -12.53
CA ALA A 142 0.30 2.94 -13.23
C ALA A 142 0.85 3.59 -14.50
N PHE A 143 2.12 4.00 -14.50
CA PHE A 143 2.81 4.47 -15.71
C PHE A 143 2.94 3.36 -16.76
N GLU A 144 3.40 2.16 -16.38
CA GLU A 144 3.56 1.04 -17.31
C GLU A 144 2.23 0.59 -17.94
N LEU A 145 1.13 0.63 -17.17
CA LEU A 145 -0.22 0.31 -17.65
C LEU A 145 -0.79 1.34 -18.64
N GLN A 146 -0.28 2.58 -18.62
CA GLN A 146 -0.69 3.66 -19.53
C GLN A 146 0.14 3.71 -20.80
N ARG A 147 1.21 2.92 -20.90
CA ARG A 147 2.07 2.95 -22.07
C ARG A 147 1.29 2.57 -23.34
N PRO A 148 1.56 3.25 -24.47
CA PRO A 148 0.92 2.92 -25.74
C PRO A 148 1.06 1.44 -26.10
N ARG A 149 -0.05 0.80 -26.46
CA ARG A 149 -0.12 -0.65 -26.73
C ARG A 149 0.71 -1.12 -27.94
N ASN A 150 1.19 -0.20 -28.77
CA ASN A 150 2.06 -0.48 -29.90
C ASN A 150 3.54 -0.64 -29.50
N LEU A 151 3.89 -0.37 -28.24
CA LEU A 151 5.23 -0.61 -27.72
C LEU A 151 5.42 -2.09 -27.34
N PRO A 152 6.66 -2.61 -27.41
CA PRO A 152 6.96 -3.91 -26.83
C PRO A 152 6.81 -3.88 -25.30
N GLU A 153 6.46 -5.03 -24.71
CA GLU A 153 6.42 -5.27 -23.25
C GLU A 153 5.45 -4.38 -22.45
N VAL A 154 4.29 -4.05 -23.04
CA VAL A 154 3.23 -3.31 -22.33
C VAL A 154 2.62 -4.17 -21.24
N TRP A 155 2.49 -3.60 -20.04
CA TRP A 155 1.87 -4.28 -18.91
C TRP A 155 0.35 -4.29 -19.08
N ASN A 156 -0.28 -5.39 -18.68
CA ASN A 156 -1.73 -5.51 -18.59
C ASN A 156 -2.16 -5.59 -17.13
N ALA A 157 -3.39 -5.16 -16.85
CA ALA A 157 -4.02 -5.31 -15.54
C ALA A 157 -4.70 -6.69 -15.42
N ASP A 158 -3.90 -7.74 -15.60
CA ASP A 158 -4.29 -9.15 -15.67
C ASP A 158 -4.00 -9.93 -14.37
N GLY A 159 -3.50 -9.24 -13.34
CA GLY A 159 -3.10 -9.83 -12.06
C GLY A 159 -1.75 -10.51 -12.07
N GLN A 160 -0.98 -10.49 -13.17
CA GLN A 160 0.35 -11.09 -13.20
C GLN A 160 1.29 -10.40 -12.21
N LEU A 161 2.03 -11.21 -11.46
CA LEU A 161 3.09 -10.73 -10.56
C LEU A 161 4.29 -10.26 -11.38
N ARG A 162 4.78 -9.07 -11.05
CA ARG A 162 5.95 -8.46 -11.66
C ARG A 162 6.91 -8.03 -10.56
N ALA A 163 8.19 -8.35 -10.71
CA ALA A 163 9.18 -8.09 -9.70
C ALA A 163 10.40 -7.36 -10.27
N TRP A 164 10.98 -6.47 -9.47
CA TRP A 164 12.26 -5.80 -9.77
C TRP A 164 12.97 -5.37 -8.48
N GLN A 165 14.18 -4.85 -8.63
CA GLN A 165 14.97 -4.27 -7.53
C GLN A 165 15.01 -2.74 -7.68
N ASP A 166 14.74 -2.01 -6.59
CA ASP A 166 14.96 -0.57 -6.48
C ASP A 166 16.03 -0.31 -5.42
N GLY A 167 17.26 -0.10 -5.88
CA GLY A 167 18.44 -0.20 -5.02
C GLY A 167 18.55 -1.60 -4.40
N ASP A 168 18.54 -1.67 -3.07
CA ASP A 168 18.55 -2.92 -2.32
C ASP A 168 17.14 -3.40 -1.90
N ILE A 169 16.07 -2.70 -2.30
CA ILE A 169 14.69 -3.04 -1.96
C ILE A 169 14.08 -3.89 -3.07
N ALA A 170 13.68 -5.11 -2.70
CA ALA A 170 12.96 -6.00 -3.61
C ALA A 170 11.49 -5.58 -3.69
N ILE A 171 10.98 -5.40 -4.91
CA ILE A 171 9.60 -5.00 -5.17
C ILE A 171 8.87 -6.10 -5.92
N VAL A 172 7.65 -6.41 -5.50
CA VAL A 172 6.70 -7.28 -6.20
C VAL A 172 5.37 -6.54 -6.32
N VAL A 173 4.84 -6.45 -7.54
CA VAL A 173 3.54 -5.81 -7.79
C VAL A 173 2.60 -6.73 -8.57
N SER A 174 1.30 -6.47 -8.41
CA SER A 174 0.26 -6.96 -9.31
C SER A 174 -0.75 -5.84 -9.57
N ALA A 175 -1.39 -5.87 -10.74
CA ALA A 175 -2.45 -4.95 -11.08
C ALA A 175 -3.64 -5.70 -11.69
N VAL A 176 -4.84 -5.39 -11.23
CA VAL A 176 -6.10 -5.99 -11.70
C VAL A 176 -7.03 -4.87 -12.17
N ASP A 177 -7.68 -5.09 -13.30
CA ASP A 177 -8.73 -4.19 -13.80
C ASP A 177 -9.97 -4.26 -12.90
N GLU A 178 -10.39 -3.13 -12.33
CA GLU A 178 -11.62 -3.06 -11.53
C GLU A 178 -12.87 -3.25 -12.39
N ALA A 179 -12.81 -2.96 -13.69
CA ALA A 179 -13.89 -3.29 -14.62
C ALA A 179 -13.99 -4.81 -14.90
N ALA A 180 -13.04 -5.63 -14.43
CA ALA A 180 -13.18 -7.09 -14.46
C ALA A 180 -14.21 -7.62 -13.44
N LYS A 181 -14.67 -6.76 -12.51
CA LYS A 181 -15.64 -7.05 -11.44
C LYS A 181 -16.94 -6.28 -11.68
N ILE A 182 -18.03 -6.70 -11.02
CA ILE A 182 -19.33 -6.02 -11.08
C ILE A 182 -19.39 -4.93 -10.00
N ASP A 183 -19.72 -3.71 -10.39
CA ASP A 183 -19.78 -2.56 -9.48
C ASP A 183 -21.11 -2.54 -8.69
N LEU A 184 -21.02 -2.48 -7.36
CA LEU A 184 -22.19 -2.41 -6.48
C LEU A 184 -22.93 -1.07 -6.56
N ASN A 185 -22.29 0.00 -7.02
CA ASN A 185 -22.87 1.35 -7.10
C ASN A 185 -23.40 1.68 -8.49
N ALA A 186 -22.71 1.22 -9.54
CA ALA A 186 -23.05 1.53 -10.93
C ALA A 186 -23.58 0.33 -11.73
N GLY A 187 -23.30 -0.90 -11.29
CA GLY A 187 -23.58 -2.12 -12.02
C GLY A 187 -25.06 -2.28 -12.37
N ALA A 188 -25.31 -2.74 -13.60
CA ALA A 188 -26.64 -3.01 -14.10
C ALA A 188 -27.30 -4.14 -13.30
N GLU A 189 -28.57 -3.96 -12.94
CA GLU A 189 -29.35 -4.91 -12.16
C GLU A 189 -29.36 -6.34 -12.74
N PRO A 190 -29.47 -6.54 -14.08
CA PRO A 190 -29.39 -7.89 -14.66
C PRO A 190 -28.05 -8.61 -14.42
N LEU A 191 -26.94 -7.88 -14.33
CA LEU A 191 -25.62 -8.45 -14.00
C LEU A 191 -25.54 -8.87 -12.54
N LEU A 192 -26.04 -8.03 -11.63
CA LEU A 192 -26.10 -8.34 -10.21
C LEU A 192 -26.97 -9.58 -9.97
N LYS A 193 -28.15 -9.63 -10.59
CA LYS A 193 -29.03 -10.80 -10.56
C LYS A 193 -28.30 -12.06 -11.08
N GLY A 194 -27.67 -11.97 -12.25
CA GLY A 194 -26.92 -13.10 -12.82
C GLY A 194 -25.80 -13.60 -11.92
N LEU A 195 -25.10 -12.70 -11.21
CA LEU A 195 -24.09 -13.08 -10.23
C LEU A 195 -24.70 -13.85 -9.06
N PHE A 196 -25.82 -13.38 -8.51
CA PHE A 196 -26.45 -14.04 -7.37
C PHE A 196 -27.09 -15.39 -7.72
N THR A 197 -27.64 -15.53 -8.93
CA THR A 197 -28.23 -16.79 -9.37
C THR A 197 -27.16 -17.79 -9.78
N VAL A 198 -26.26 -17.42 -10.70
CA VAL A 198 -25.30 -18.35 -11.31
C VAL A 198 -24.12 -18.68 -10.40
N VAL A 199 -23.56 -17.67 -9.73
CA VAL A 199 -22.39 -17.84 -8.84
C VAL A 199 -22.83 -18.01 -7.39
N GLY A 200 -23.85 -17.26 -6.98
CA GLY A 200 -24.44 -17.34 -5.64
C GLY A 200 -25.36 -18.55 -5.43
N GLY A 201 -25.83 -19.20 -6.49
CA GLY A 201 -26.72 -20.36 -6.41
C GLY A 201 -28.11 -20.03 -5.85
N LEU A 202 -28.56 -18.79 -5.96
CA LEU A 202 -29.93 -18.41 -5.63
C LEU A 202 -30.88 -18.81 -6.77
N ASP A 203 -32.14 -19.07 -6.43
CA ASP A 203 -33.21 -19.13 -7.43
C ASP A 203 -33.46 -17.73 -8.05
N ASP A 204 -34.20 -17.69 -9.16
CA ASP A 204 -34.41 -16.46 -9.93
C ASP A 204 -35.10 -15.36 -9.11
N GLU A 205 -36.06 -15.73 -8.26
CA GLU A 205 -36.80 -14.77 -7.43
C GLU A 205 -35.94 -14.23 -6.29
N ALA A 206 -35.15 -15.07 -5.63
CA ALA A 206 -34.21 -14.67 -4.58
C ALA A 206 -33.09 -13.80 -5.15
N GLY A 207 -32.60 -14.13 -6.36
CA GLY A 207 -31.65 -13.29 -7.09
C GLY A 207 -32.23 -11.91 -7.42
N GLN A 208 -33.48 -11.84 -7.89
CA GLN A 208 -34.17 -10.58 -8.16
C GLN A 208 -34.41 -9.77 -6.88
N ARG A 209 -34.90 -10.41 -5.81
CA ARG A 209 -35.08 -9.76 -4.48
C ARG A 209 -33.78 -9.12 -3.99
N LEU A 210 -32.67 -9.84 -4.08
CA LEU A 210 -31.38 -9.33 -3.63
C LEU A 210 -30.84 -8.21 -4.53
N ALA A 211 -31.05 -8.31 -5.84
CA ALA A 211 -30.69 -7.23 -6.77
C ALA A 211 -31.49 -5.96 -6.48
N ASP A 212 -32.81 -6.06 -6.33
CA ASP A 212 -33.68 -4.93 -5.96
C ASP A 212 -33.26 -4.31 -4.62
N ALA A 213 -32.99 -5.14 -3.60
CA ALA A 213 -32.55 -4.67 -2.28
C ALA A 213 -31.18 -3.97 -2.29
N ILE A 214 -30.28 -4.34 -3.21
CA ILE A 214 -29.00 -3.61 -3.41
C ILE A 214 -29.24 -2.26 -4.06
N VAL A 215 -30.22 -2.15 -4.96
CA VAL A 215 -30.56 -0.87 -5.57
C VAL A 215 -31.22 0.06 -4.56
N ASP A 216 -32.22 -0.41 -3.80
CA ASP A 216 -32.85 0.33 -2.69
C ASP A 216 -31.82 0.70 -1.59
N TRP A 217 -30.72 -0.04 -1.47
CA TRP A 217 -29.66 0.33 -0.53
C TRP A 217 -28.89 1.59 -0.96
N ARG A 218 -28.65 1.74 -2.27
CA ARG A 218 -27.71 2.72 -2.83
C ARG A 218 -28.37 3.96 -3.43
N ASP A 219 -29.67 3.92 -3.73
CA ASP A 219 -30.41 5.10 -4.18
C ASP A 219 -30.77 6.01 -3.01
N ALA A 220 -31.15 7.26 -3.31
CA ALA A 220 -31.26 8.31 -2.29
C ALA A 220 -32.70 8.51 -1.79
N ASP A 221 -33.66 7.81 -2.37
CA ASP A 221 -35.07 7.93 -2.02
C ASP A 221 -35.48 6.88 -0.97
N GLU A 222 -36.78 6.73 -0.71
CA GLU A 222 -37.32 5.72 0.21
C GLU A 222 -38.36 4.84 -0.53
N LEU A 223 -38.30 4.84 -1.87
CA LEU A 223 -39.27 4.16 -2.73
C LEU A 223 -38.83 2.72 -2.97
N ARG A 224 -39.41 1.82 -2.19
CA ARG A 224 -39.18 0.39 -2.33
C ARG A 224 -39.49 -0.12 -3.74
N ARG A 225 -38.55 -0.85 -4.33
CA ARG A 225 -38.76 -1.62 -5.56
C ARG A 225 -39.73 -2.79 -5.37
N PRO A 226 -40.28 -3.37 -6.46
CA PRO A 226 -41.26 -4.47 -6.35
C PRO A 226 -40.84 -5.59 -5.39
N ASN A 227 -39.57 -6.02 -5.46
CA ASN A 227 -39.01 -7.06 -4.60
C ASN A 227 -37.88 -6.55 -3.68
N GLY A 228 -37.71 -5.22 -3.58
CA GLY A 228 -36.66 -4.57 -2.83
C GLY A 228 -36.97 -4.46 -1.33
N ALA A 229 -36.13 -3.71 -0.62
CA ALA A 229 -36.19 -3.59 0.83
C ALA A 229 -35.75 -2.20 1.29
N GLU A 230 -36.64 -1.54 2.02
CA GLU A 230 -36.45 -0.22 2.62
C GLU A 230 -36.52 -0.29 4.14
N ALA A 231 -36.44 0.85 4.82
CA ALA A 231 -36.53 0.92 6.28
C ALA A 231 -37.67 0.07 6.92
N PRO A 232 -38.88 -0.07 6.34
CA PRO A 232 -39.92 -0.98 6.85
C PRO A 232 -39.52 -2.45 6.84
N GLU A 233 -38.92 -2.94 5.75
CA GLU A 233 -38.54 -4.35 5.58
C GLU A 233 -37.39 -4.74 6.50
N TYR A 234 -36.42 -3.84 6.68
CA TYR A 234 -35.33 -4.06 7.64
C TYR A 234 -35.86 -4.14 9.08
N ARG A 235 -36.81 -3.28 9.45
CA ARG A 235 -37.47 -3.34 10.77
C ARG A 235 -38.27 -4.63 10.94
N ALA A 236 -39.03 -5.04 9.92
CA ALA A 236 -39.77 -6.31 9.95
C ALA A 236 -38.83 -7.53 10.08
N ALA A 237 -37.62 -7.44 9.55
CA ALA A 237 -36.56 -8.43 9.71
C ALA A 237 -35.75 -8.29 11.03
N ASN A 238 -36.24 -7.52 12.00
CA ASN A 238 -35.59 -7.24 13.29
C ASN A 238 -34.16 -6.69 13.16
N ARG A 239 -33.88 -5.92 12.11
CA ARG A 239 -32.62 -5.18 11.97
C ARG A 239 -32.73 -3.85 12.71
N SER A 240 -31.69 -3.50 13.47
CA SER A 240 -31.59 -2.22 14.18
C SER A 240 -31.13 -1.05 13.29
N TYR A 241 -30.90 -1.33 12.00
CA TYR A 241 -30.44 -0.39 10.99
C TYR A 241 -31.38 -0.45 9.79
N ARG A 242 -31.25 0.55 8.92
CA ARG A 242 -31.98 0.71 7.66
C ARG A 242 -30.99 0.71 6.49
N PRO A 243 -31.44 0.62 5.22
CA PRO A 243 -30.54 0.85 4.10
C PRO A 243 -29.87 2.23 4.21
N SER A 244 -28.69 2.37 3.62
CA SER A 244 -27.87 3.58 3.77
C SER A 244 -28.46 4.76 2.99
N ASN A 245 -29.22 4.46 1.95
CA ASN A 245 -29.73 5.37 0.93
C ASN A 245 -28.58 6.23 0.35
N SER A 246 -27.45 5.56 0.14
CA SER A 246 -26.19 6.14 -0.30
C SER A 246 -25.32 5.06 -0.97
N PRO A 247 -24.40 5.44 -1.87
CA PRO A 247 -23.44 4.50 -2.45
C PRO A 247 -22.68 3.72 -1.39
N PHE A 248 -22.39 2.44 -1.67
CA PHE A 248 -21.49 1.61 -0.89
C PHE A 248 -20.08 2.22 -0.87
N GLU A 249 -19.48 2.34 0.30
CA GLU A 249 -18.09 2.80 0.46
C GLU A 249 -17.11 1.62 0.38
N THR A 250 -17.55 0.45 0.84
CA THR A 250 -16.78 -0.80 0.77
C THR A 250 -17.63 -1.96 0.27
N VAL A 251 -17.00 -2.96 -0.34
CA VAL A 251 -17.68 -4.20 -0.77
C VAL A 251 -18.28 -4.94 0.43
N GLY A 252 -17.63 -4.88 1.60
CA GLY A 252 -18.05 -5.60 2.80
C GLY A 252 -19.42 -5.17 3.35
N GLU A 253 -19.85 -3.94 3.05
CA GLU A 253 -21.15 -3.42 3.47
C GLU A 253 -22.33 -4.17 2.87
N VAL A 254 -22.16 -4.83 1.71
CA VAL A 254 -23.22 -5.62 1.08
C VAL A 254 -23.76 -6.72 2.01
N GLN A 255 -22.97 -7.15 3.00
CA GLN A 255 -23.41 -8.11 4.03
C GLN A 255 -24.54 -7.58 4.92
N ARG A 256 -24.75 -6.25 4.96
CA ARG A 256 -25.88 -5.63 5.65
C ARG A 256 -27.15 -5.63 4.81
N VAL A 257 -27.07 -5.88 3.50
CA VAL A 257 -28.24 -5.89 2.63
C VAL A 257 -29.14 -7.08 2.96
N LEU A 258 -30.44 -6.83 3.05
CA LEU A 258 -31.42 -7.87 3.35
C LEU A 258 -31.38 -8.98 2.29
N GLY A 259 -31.24 -10.23 2.74
CA GLY A 259 -31.06 -11.40 1.86
C GLY A 259 -29.61 -11.79 1.59
N MET A 260 -28.63 -10.95 1.92
CA MET A 260 -27.22 -11.33 1.87
C MET A 260 -26.86 -12.23 3.06
N THR A 261 -26.22 -13.37 2.80
CA THR A 261 -25.72 -14.28 3.83
C THR A 261 -24.19 -14.34 3.79
N PRO A 262 -23.50 -14.67 4.90
CA PRO A 262 -22.05 -14.82 4.91
C PRO A 262 -21.55 -15.85 3.88
N ALA A 263 -22.28 -16.96 3.70
CA ALA A 263 -21.95 -18.01 2.73
C ALA A 263 -22.17 -17.55 1.27
N LEU A 264 -23.16 -16.71 1.02
CA LEU A 264 -23.33 -16.08 -0.29
C LEU A 264 -22.20 -15.10 -0.55
N PHE A 265 -21.92 -14.19 0.39
CA PHE A 265 -20.84 -13.21 0.28
C PHE A 265 -19.47 -13.87 0.06
N ALA A 266 -19.16 -14.96 0.77
CA ALA A 266 -17.92 -15.71 0.57
C ALA A 266 -17.73 -16.22 -0.86
N ARG A 267 -18.81 -16.54 -1.57
CA ARG A 267 -18.77 -17.03 -2.96
C ARG A 267 -18.65 -15.90 -3.99
N ILE A 268 -19.30 -14.76 -3.75
CA ILE A 268 -19.43 -13.68 -4.74
C ILE A 268 -18.54 -12.47 -4.47
N GLY A 269 -18.06 -12.28 -3.23
CA GLY A 269 -17.41 -11.05 -2.78
C GLY A 269 -16.18 -10.67 -3.61
N GLY A 270 -15.41 -11.66 -4.05
CA GLY A 270 -14.25 -11.44 -4.94
C GLY A 270 -14.60 -10.99 -6.37
N GLN A 271 -15.88 -11.04 -6.75
CA GLN A 271 -16.39 -10.62 -8.06
C GLN A 271 -17.03 -9.22 -8.03
N LEU A 272 -17.05 -8.57 -6.87
CA LEU A 272 -17.68 -7.27 -6.65
C LEU A 272 -16.65 -6.16 -6.46
N THR A 273 -17.04 -4.93 -6.81
CA THR A 273 -16.25 -3.72 -6.55
C THR A 273 -17.17 -2.53 -6.24
N VAL A 274 -16.60 -1.46 -5.71
CA VAL A 274 -17.24 -0.14 -5.56
C VAL A 274 -16.52 0.95 -6.38
N TYR A 275 -15.48 0.56 -7.13
CA TYR A 275 -14.51 1.49 -7.69
C TYR A 275 -14.56 1.64 -9.22
N SER A 276 -15.10 0.67 -9.96
CA SER A 276 -15.07 0.75 -11.42
C SER A 276 -15.93 1.91 -11.94
N ARG A 277 -17.00 2.25 -11.21
CA ARG A 277 -17.99 3.28 -11.55
C ARG A 277 -18.62 3.07 -12.94
N GLN A 278 -18.77 1.81 -13.33
CA GLN A 278 -19.26 1.43 -14.65
C GLN A 278 -20.44 0.47 -14.54
N PRO A 279 -21.45 0.59 -15.43
CA PRO A 279 -22.62 -0.28 -15.40
C PRO A 279 -22.36 -1.67 -15.94
N GLY A 280 -21.28 -1.83 -16.72
CA GLY A 280 -20.87 -3.07 -17.36
C GLY A 280 -19.52 -3.58 -16.86
N VAL A 281 -19.06 -4.64 -17.49
CA VAL A 281 -17.79 -5.33 -17.18
C VAL A 281 -16.89 -5.40 -18.41
N ASN A 282 -15.59 -5.50 -18.18
CA ASN A 282 -14.60 -5.68 -19.22
C ASN A 282 -14.40 -7.18 -19.47
N SER A 283 -15.01 -7.72 -20.53
CA SER A 283 -14.91 -9.15 -20.86
C SER A 283 -13.49 -9.62 -21.19
N ALA A 284 -12.58 -8.70 -21.54
CA ALA A 284 -11.18 -9.01 -21.79
C ALA A 284 -10.42 -9.48 -20.54
N THR A 285 -10.83 -9.02 -19.36
CA THR A 285 -10.14 -9.26 -18.08
C THR A 285 -11.03 -9.93 -17.05
N ALA A 286 -12.36 -9.90 -17.23
CA ALA A 286 -13.34 -10.51 -16.35
C ALA A 286 -13.08 -12.01 -16.08
N SER A 287 -13.36 -12.42 -14.86
CA SER A 287 -13.29 -13.82 -14.44
C SER A 287 -14.41 -14.64 -15.09
N ARG A 288 -14.27 -15.98 -15.09
CA ARG A 288 -15.34 -16.88 -15.54
C ARG A 288 -16.66 -16.61 -14.81
N ALA A 289 -16.61 -16.38 -13.51
CA ALA A 289 -17.78 -16.12 -12.67
C ALA A 289 -18.51 -14.84 -13.09
N VAL A 290 -17.78 -13.77 -13.38
CA VAL A 290 -18.36 -12.50 -13.86
C VAL A 290 -18.95 -12.66 -15.27
N LEU A 291 -18.27 -13.37 -16.16
CA LEU A 291 -18.78 -13.63 -17.52
C LEU A 291 -20.07 -14.46 -17.52
N LEU A 292 -20.17 -15.45 -16.63
CA LEU A 292 -21.38 -16.26 -16.43
C LEU A 292 -22.55 -15.46 -15.85
N SER A 293 -22.28 -14.31 -15.24
CA SER A 293 -23.31 -13.41 -14.71
C SER A 293 -23.99 -12.58 -15.80
N ILE A 294 -23.49 -12.65 -17.05
CA ILE A 294 -24.05 -11.92 -18.18
C ILE A 294 -25.33 -12.63 -18.67
N PRO A 295 -26.48 -11.93 -18.72
CA PRO A 295 -27.74 -12.52 -19.18
C PRO A 295 -27.63 -13.14 -20.58
N GLY A 296 -28.16 -14.36 -20.71
CA GLY A 296 -28.24 -15.07 -22.00
C GLY A 296 -26.93 -15.73 -22.47
N VAL A 297 -25.93 -15.86 -21.60
CA VAL A 297 -24.68 -16.59 -21.90
C VAL A 297 -24.70 -17.99 -21.28
N SER A 298 -24.33 -19.02 -22.05
CA SER A 298 -24.15 -20.38 -21.53
C SER A 298 -22.73 -20.62 -21.00
N ALA A 299 -22.57 -21.64 -20.15
CA ALA A 299 -21.26 -22.03 -19.67
C ALA A 299 -20.31 -22.46 -20.81
N GLU A 300 -20.82 -23.16 -21.83
CA GLU A 300 -20.01 -23.56 -22.97
C GLU A 300 -19.53 -22.34 -23.77
N GLN A 301 -20.39 -21.31 -23.92
CA GLN A 301 -20.01 -20.06 -24.59
C GLN A 301 -18.92 -19.32 -23.82
N VAL A 302 -19.01 -19.24 -22.49
CA VAL A 302 -17.96 -18.62 -21.66
C VAL A 302 -16.65 -19.42 -21.79
N ASP A 303 -16.71 -20.73 -21.69
CA ASP A 303 -15.52 -21.58 -21.71
C ASP A 303 -14.82 -21.53 -23.08
N ALA A 304 -15.59 -21.57 -24.17
CA ALA A 304 -15.06 -21.36 -25.52
C ALA A 304 -14.44 -19.96 -25.70
N PHE A 305 -15.11 -18.92 -25.19
CA PHE A 305 -14.58 -17.56 -25.23
C PHE A 305 -13.27 -17.44 -24.43
N LEU A 306 -13.18 -18.03 -23.25
CA LEU A 306 -11.99 -17.99 -22.41
C LEU A 306 -10.79 -18.70 -23.07
N ALA A 307 -11.03 -19.84 -23.72
CA ALA A 307 -10.00 -20.55 -24.49
C ALA A 307 -9.47 -19.66 -25.64
N LEU A 308 -10.36 -19.10 -26.46
CA LEU A 308 -9.99 -18.19 -27.54
C LEU A 308 -9.27 -16.92 -27.02
N ARG A 309 -9.71 -16.39 -25.88
CA ARG A 309 -9.10 -15.22 -25.24
C ARG A 309 -7.66 -15.51 -24.83
N GLN A 310 -7.42 -16.69 -24.25
CA GLN A 310 -6.08 -17.10 -23.83
C GLN A 310 -5.15 -17.31 -25.03
N GLU A 311 -5.62 -17.97 -26.09
CA GLU A 311 -4.88 -18.13 -27.34
C GLU A 311 -4.54 -16.78 -27.98
N ALA A 312 -5.51 -15.86 -28.04
CA ALA A 312 -5.29 -14.52 -28.58
C ALA A 312 -4.23 -13.74 -27.77
N LEU A 313 -4.26 -13.84 -26.44
CA LEU A 313 -3.25 -13.21 -25.57
C LEU A 313 -1.85 -13.78 -25.82
N GLN A 314 -1.73 -15.10 -25.94
CA GLN A 314 -0.45 -15.77 -26.21
C GLN A 314 0.08 -15.43 -27.61
N GLY A 315 -0.80 -15.42 -28.61
CA GLY A 315 -0.49 -15.10 -29.99
C GLY A 315 -0.36 -13.60 -30.29
N LYS A 316 -0.59 -12.72 -29.29
CA LYS A 316 -0.68 -11.25 -29.47
C LYS A 316 -1.68 -10.84 -30.56
N GLN A 317 -2.77 -11.60 -30.68
CA GLN A 317 -3.84 -11.38 -31.64
C GLN A 317 -4.95 -10.49 -31.04
N PRO A 318 -5.82 -9.90 -31.88
CA PRO A 318 -7.00 -9.21 -31.39
C PRO A 318 -7.86 -10.12 -30.50
N LEU A 319 -8.34 -9.57 -29.39
CA LEU A 319 -9.17 -10.32 -28.46
C LEU A 319 -10.51 -10.70 -29.10
N PRO A 320 -11.01 -11.93 -28.85
CA PRO A 320 -12.34 -12.32 -29.31
C PRO A 320 -13.42 -11.45 -28.65
N LEU A 321 -14.60 -11.42 -29.26
CA LEU A 321 -15.77 -10.75 -28.71
C LEU A 321 -16.74 -11.79 -28.16
N LEU A 322 -17.31 -11.49 -26.99
CA LEU A 322 -18.50 -12.17 -26.49
C LEU A 322 -19.72 -11.29 -26.85
N PRO A 323 -20.59 -11.69 -27.79
CA PRO A 323 -21.66 -10.81 -28.31
C PRO A 323 -22.60 -10.29 -27.21
N GLN A 324 -23.02 -11.15 -26.29
CA GLN A 324 -23.92 -10.80 -25.18
C GLN A 324 -23.27 -9.79 -24.22
N ALA A 325 -21.95 -9.84 -24.06
CA ALA A 325 -21.21 -8.91 -23.22
C ALA A 325 -21.16 -7.49 -23.80
N GLN A 326 -21.46 -7.29 -25.09
CA GLN A 326 -21.43 -5.95 -25.70
C GLN A 326 -22.48 -5.01 -25.11
N VAL A 327 -23.64 -5.55 -24.69
CA VAL A 327 -24.70 -4.78 -24.02
C VAL A 327 -24.25 -4.32 -22.62
N PHE A 328 -23.39 -5.12 -22.00
CA PHE A 328 -22.87 -4.91 -20.65
C PHE A 328 -21.40 -4.53 -20.66
N ARG A 329 -20.96 -3.77 -21.67
CA ARG A 329 -19.56 -3.40 -21.83
C ARG A 329 -19.16 -2.30 -20.85
N ALA A 330 -18.04 -2.51 -20.18
CA ALA A 330 -17.32 -1.49 -19.43
C ALA A 330 -16.97 -0.25 -20.27
N GLY A 331 -16.87 0.89 -19.60
CA GLY A 331 -16.39 2.14 -20.19
C GLY A 331 -14.91 2.06 -20.60
N THR A 332 -14.44 3.10 -21.30
CA THR A 332 -13.07 3.14 -21.85
C THR A 332 -12.02 3.66 -20.87
N VAL A 333 -12.43 4.25 -19.75
CA VAL A 333 -11.51 4.78 -18.74
C VAL A 333 -11.13 3.66 -17.77
N PRO A 334 -9.89 3.17 -17.80
CA PRO A 334 -9.49 2.07 -16.94
C PRO A 334 -9.35 2.51 -15.47
N VAL A 335 -9.70 1.60 -14.58
CA VAL A 335 -9.50 1.70 -13.14
C VAL A 335 -8.75 0.45 -12.70
N TRP A 336 -7.63 0.62 -12.01
CA TRP A 336 -6.75 -0.47 -11.61
C TRP A 336 -6.68 -0.57 -10.09
N ALA A 337 -6.85 -1.78 -9.55
CA ALA A 337 -6.34 -2.11 -8.23
C ALA A 337 -4.91 -2.58 -8.36
N ILE A 338 -3.99 -1.86 -7.73
CA ILE A 338 -2.56 -2.14 -7.72
C ILE A 338 -2.16 -2.52 -6.31
N ARG A 339 -1.51 -3.67 -6.18
CA ARG A 339 -0.87 -4.11 -4.94
C ARG A 339 0.63 -4.09 -5.16
N ALA A 340 1.35 -3.37 -4.31
CA ALA A 340 2.80 -3.28 -4.34
C ALA A 340 3.40 -3.67 -3.00
N GLU A 341 4.23 -4.71 -2.98
CA GLU A 341 5.01 -5.16 -1.84
C GLU A 341 6.45 -4.72 -2.03
N ALA A 342 7.03 -4.08 -1.01
CA ALA A 342 8.42 -3.69 -0.96
C ALA A 342 9.09 -4.34 0.26
N ARG A 343 10.22 -5.00 0.03
CA ARG A 343 10.99 -5.73 1.04
C ARG A 343 12.41 -5.20 1.10
N ALA A 344 12.75 -4.60 2.24
CA ALA A 344 14.08 -4.10 2.54
C ALA A 344 15.07 -5.24 2.84
N PRO A 345 16.40 -4.99 2.75
CA PRO A 345 17.43 -6.00 2.97
C PRO A 345 17.44 -6.63 4.35
N ASP A 346 17.00 -5.87 5.36
CA ASP A 346 16.91 -6.32 6.75
C ASP A 346 15.63 -7.14 7.04
N GLY A 347 14.81 -7.37 6.02
CA GLY A 347 13.59 -8.17 6.09
C GLY A 347 12.33 -7.36 6.42
N VAL A 348 12.43 -6.04 6.62
CA VAL A 348 11.23 -5.20 6.78
C VAL A 348 10.44 -5.19 5.48
N THR A 349 9.16 -5.53 5.55
CA THR A 349 8.25 -5.55 4.41
C THR A 349 7.11 -4.57 4.63
N PHE A 350 6.74 -3.86 3.56
CA PHE A 350 5.57 -2.99 3.52
C PHE A 350 4.76 -3.28 2.25
N VAL A 351 3.43 -3.22 2.37
CA VAL A 351 2.50 -3.41 1.24
C VAL A 351 1.64 -2.17 1.09
N ARG A 352 1.50 -1.70 -0.16
CA ARG A 352 0.54 -0.68 -0.57
C ARG A 352 -0.55 -1.33 -1.42
N ASP A 353 -1.80 -1.17 -1.02
CA ASP A 353 -2.97 -1.46 -1.85
C ASP A 353 -3.57 -0.11 -2.30
N ALA A 354 -3.65 0.12 -3.61
CA ALA A 354 -4.14 1.37 -4.19
C ALA A 354 -5.14 1.10 -5.32
N VAL A 355 -6.15 1.94 -5.44
CA VAL A 355 -7.09 1.90 -6.58
C VAL A 355 -6.98 3.21 -7.33
N LEU A 356 -6.52 3.14 -8.57
CA LEU A 356 -6.22 4.30 -9.40
C LEU A 356 -7.09 4.30 -10.66
N ARG A 357 -7.68 5.45 -10.97
CA ARG A 357 -8.33 5.70 -12.26
C ARG A 357 -7.38 6.46 -13.18
N ALA A 358 -7.25 6.00 -14.42
CA ALA A 358 -6.55 6.76 -15.45
C ALA A 358 -7.26 8.06 -15.81
N SER A 359 -6.49 9.07 -16.19
CA SER A 359 -6.97 10.39 -16.52
C SER A 359 -6.26 10.92 -17.75
N THR A 360 -7.01 11.63 -18.58
CA THR A 360 -6.48 12.29 -19.79
C THR A 360 -5.83 13.64 -19.46
N ASN A 361 -5.94 14.12 -18.22
CA ASN A 361 -5.27 15.33 -17.77
C ASN A 361 -3.77 15.05 -17.58
N PRO A 362 -2.86 15.64 -18.37
CA PRO A 362 -1.42 15.38 -18.24
C PRO A 362 -0.82 15.83 -16.90
N MET A 363 -1.45 16.78 -16.21
CA MET A 363 -1.03 17.23 -14.88
C MET A 363 -1.51 16.30 -13.76
N GLN A 364 -2.47 15.43 -14.06
CA GLN A 364 -3.02 14.45 -13.13
C GLN A 364 -3.35 13.18 -13.93
N PRO A 365 -2.32 12.40 -14.35
CA PRO A 365 -2.50 11.24 -15.22
C PRO A 365 -3.22 10.09 -14.51
N VAL A 366 -3.20 10.08 -13.17
CA VAL A 366 -3.94 9.14 -12.33
C VAL A 366 -4.68 9.88 -11.22
N VAL A 367 -5.83 9.33 -10.84
CA VAL A 367 -6.61 9.79 -9.67
C VAL A 367 -6.77 8.59 -8.74
N ALA A 368 -6.28 8.72 -7.50
CA ALA A 368 -6.46 7.70 -6.50
C ALA A 368 -7.91 7.74 -5.95
N TYR A 369 -8.59 6.60 -6.03
CA TYR A 369 -9.85 6.35 -5.33
C TYR A 369 -9.63 5.71 -3.96
N SER A 370 -8.54 4.95 -3.81
CA SER A 370 -8.14 4.34 -2.55
C SER A 370 -6.62 4.28 -2.46
N TRP A 371 -6.09 4.48 -1.26
CA TRP A 371 -4.66 4.42 -0.95
C TRP A 371 -4.50 3.93 0.48
N GLN A 372 -4.21 2.64 0.66
CA GLN A 372 -4.27 1.98 1.96
C GLN A 372 -3.02 1.15 2.22
N ASP A 373 -2.67 1.01 3.49
CA ASP A 373 -1.61 0.07 3.90
C ASP A 373 -2.19 -1.35 3.76
N GLY A 374 -1.55 -2.16 2.93
CA GLY A 374 -1.99 -3.52 2.65
C GLY A 374 -1.60 -4.50 3.75
N VAL A 375 -2.39 -5.55 3.91
CA VAL A 375 -2.05 -6.65 4.84
C VAL A 375 -1.02 -7.55 4.16
N LEU A 376 0.06 -7.90 4.86
CA LEU A 376 1.01 -8.91 4.41
C LEU A 376 0.26 -10.23 4.16
N SER A 377 0.16 -10.63 2.89
CA SER A 377 -0.36 -11.95 2.55
C SER A 377 0.68 -12.98 2.99
N SER A 378 0.24 -14.02 3.70
CA SER A 378 1.09 -15.20 3.90
C SER A 378 1.58 -15.68 2.53
N PRO A 379 2.87 -16.07 2.37
CA PRO A 379 3.30 -16.69 1.13
C PRO A 379 2.37 -17.86 0.81
N PRO A 380 2.06 -18.14 -0.47
CA PRO A 380 1.28 -19.31 -0.82
C PRO A 380 1.96 -20.52 -0.20
N GLU A 381 1.21 -21.30 0.61
CA GLU A 381 1.71 -22.57 1.12
C GLU A 381 2.19 -23.36 -0.09
N THR A 382 3.50 -23.57 -0.16
CA THR A 382 4.09 -24.41 -1.20
C THR A 382 3.65 -25.83 -0.89
N SER A 383 2.54 -26.25 -1.50
CA SER A 383 2.12 -27.64 -1.48
C SER A 383 3.21 -28.49 -2.17
N ALA A 384 3.60 -29.56 -1.49
CA ALA A 384 4.33 -30.72 -1.97
C ALA A 384 5.87 -30.66 -2.05
N GLY A 385 6.51 -31.20 -1.01
CA GLY A 385 7.36 -32.38 -1.18
C GLY A 385 8.80 -32.16 -1.65
N ILE A 386 9.69 -31.78 -0.73
CA ILE A 386 11.09 -32.19 -0.83
C ILE A 386 11.25 -33.42 0.08
N PRO A 387 11.53 -34.62 -0.46
CA PRO A 387 11.84 -35.77 0.38
C PRO A 387 13.19 -35.53 1.07
N ALA A 388 13.23 -35.75 2.38
CA ALA A 388 14.46 -35.72 3.16
C ALA A 388 15.47 -36.76 2.61
N PRO A 389 16.78 -36.45 2.60
CA PRO A 389 17.79 -37.41 2.16
C PRO A 389 17.81 -38.62 3.11
N PRO A 390 18.09 -39.84 2.60
CA PRO A 390 18.10 -41.03 3.42
C PRO A 390 19.18 -40.94 4.51
N SER A 391 18.76 -41.18 5.75
CA SER A 391 19.66 -41.38 6.87
C SER A 391 20.53 -42.62 6.59
N ASN A 392 21.84 -42.42 6.42
CA ASN A 392 22.81 -43.52 6.43
C ASN A 392 22.77 -44.18 7.81
N GLY A 393 22.06 -45.30 7.90
CA GLY A 393 22.11 -46.22 9.02
C GLY A 393 23.45 -46.92 9.05
N THR A 394 24.33 -46.49 9.94
CA THR A 394 25.44 -47.28 10.43
C THR A 394 24.92 -48.28 11.47
N GLY A 395 25.21 -49.57 11.28
CA GLY A 395 25.45 -50.49 12.39
C GLY A 395 24.62 -51.78 12.47
N ASN A 396 25.32 -52.91 12.32
CA ASN A 396 25.15 -54.21 13.01
C ASN A 396 23.76 -54.88 12.90
N ARG A 397 23.58 -56.03 12.26
CA ARG A 397 24.26 -57.33 12.44
C ARG A 397 23.99 -58.26 11.27
#